data_AF-A0A9P3PMW6-F1
#
_entry.id   AF-A0A9P3PMW6-F1
#
_cell.length_a   1.000
_cell.length_b   1.000
_cell.length_c   1.000
_cell.angle_alpha   90.00
_cell.angle_beta   90.00
_cell.angle_gamma   90.00
#
_symmetry.space_group_name_H-M   'P 1'
#
loop_
_entity.id
_entity.type
_entity.pdbx_description
1 polymer ?
#
loop_
_entity_poly.entity_id
_entity_poly.type
_entity_poly.pdbx_seq_one_letter_code
_entity_poly.pdbx_strand_id
1 'polypeptide(L)'
;MLPDLRPLKLATASRLLDPSKRICQYEVPGGGVCRDENCEDAHLSRIAGHGGRGGAEPTDPETAEYLLNALPSKWLADNNVSLPKVSSAIRQVRLKNPQMGFEERVAHALAALGPSLPP
;
A
#
# COMPACT_ATOMS: atom_id res chain seq x y z
N MET A 1 3.21 9.05 16.81
CA MET A 1 1.90 8.62 16.23
C MET A 1 2.08 8.15 14.77
N LEU A 2 1.18 7.32 14.22
CA LEU A 2 1.23 6.92 12.80
C LEU A 2 0.88 8.12 11.89
N PRO A 3 1.60 8.37 10.78
CA PRO A 3 1.21 9.40 9.82
C PRO A 3 -0.19 9.17 9.26
N ASP A 4 -0.90 10.24 8.90
CA ASP A 4 -2.18 10.12 8.23
C ASP A 4 -2.02 9.47 6.85
N LEU A 5 -2.66 8.32 6.63
CA LEU A 5 -2.59 7.55 5.38
C LEU A 5 -3.70 7.91 4.38
N ARG A 6 -4.67 8.76 4.77
CA ARG A 6 -5.77 9.18 3.90
C ARG A 6 -5.29 9.85 2.61
N PRO A 7 -4.28 10.75 2.60
CA PRO A 7 -3.78 11.35 1.36
C PRO A 7 -3.25 10.32 0.37
N LEU A 8 -2.52 9.32 0.87
CA LEU A 8 -1.97 8.24 0.06
C LEU A 8 -3.07 7.37 -0.57
N LYS A 9 -4.10 7.02 0.22
CA LYS A 9 -5.26 6.27 -0.29
C LYS A 9 -6.04 7.05 -1.33
N LEU A 10 -6.23 8.36 -1.11
CA LEU A 10 -6.92 9.23 -2.06
C LEU A 10 -6.15 9.36 -3.38
N ALA A 11 -4.83 9.53 -3.33
CA ALA A 11 -3.98 9.56 -4.52
C ALA A 11 -4.05 8.25 -5.29
N THR A 12 -4.02 7.11 -4.59
CA THR A 12 -4.15 5.77 -5.18
C THR A 12 -5.52 5.60 -5.84
N ALA A 13 -6.60 5.97 -5.15
CA ALA A 13 -7.95 5.91 -5.70
C ALA A 13 -8.10 6.78 -6.95
N SER A 14 -7.58 8.01 -6.91
CA SER A 14 -7.64 8.95 -8.03
C SER A 14 -6.92 8.38 -9.26
N ARG A 15 -5.77 7.73 -9.07
CA ARG A 15 -5.03 7.07 -10.16
C ARG A 15 -5.74 5.85 -10.72
N LEU A 16 -6.45 5.09 -9.89
CA LEU A 16 -7.24 3.93 -10.36
C LEU A 16 -8.51 4.35 -11.11
N LEU A 17 -9.05 5.53 -10.79
CA LEU A 17 -10.21 6.12 -11.45
C LEU A 17 -9.83 7.00 -12.65
N ASP A 18 -8.55 7.02 -13.04
CA ASP A 18 -8.08 7.80 -14.18
C ASP A 18 -8.80 7.35 -15.46
N PRO A 19 -9.63 8.20 -16.08
CA PRO A 19 -10.42 7.84 -17.25
C PRO A 19 -9.56 7.63 -18.50
N SER A 20 -8.28 8.03 -18.49
CA SER A 20 -7.34 7.76 -19.57
C SER A 20 -6.78 6.33 -19.55
N LYS A 21 -6.92 5.61 -18.44
CA LYS A 21 -6.45 4.23 -18.32
C LYS A 21 -7.39 3.25 -19.02
N ARG A 22 -6.80 2.29 -19.72
CA ARG A 22 -7.53 1.17 -20.30
C ARG A 22 -7.87 0.17 -19.20
N ILE A 23 -9.03 -0.47 -19.28
CA ILE A 23 -9.37 -1.61 -18.42
C ILE A 23 -8.47 -2.78 -18.82
N CYS A 24 -7.91 -3.49 -17.84
CA CYS A 24 -7.07 -4.64 -18.11
C CYS A 24 -7.84 -5.68 -18.93
N GLN A 25 -7.22 -6.19 -20.00
CA GLN A 25 -7.84 -7.16 -20.91
C GLN A 25 -8.35 -8.44 -20.22
N TYR A 26 -7.77 -8.81 -19.07
CA TYR A 26 -8.18 -9.98 -18.30
C TYR A 26 -9.46 -9.76 -17.47
N GLU A 27 -9.89 -8.52 -17.31
CA GLU A 27 -11.12 -8.15 -16.57
C GLU A 27 -12.38 -8.22 -17.46
N VAL A 28 -12.26 -8.36 -18.79
CA VAL A 28 -13.39 -8.40 -19.74
C VAL A 28 -13.25 -9.63 -20.66
N PRO A 29 -14.21 -10.58 -20.72
CA PRO A 29 -15.58 -10.56 -20.17
C PRO A 29 -15.70 -10.93 -18.67
N GLY A 30 -14.61 -10.84 -17.91
CA GLY A 30 -14.56 -11.16 -16.48
C GLY A 30 -14.15 -12.62 -16.25
N GLY A 31 -13.15 -12.84 -15.39
CA GLY A 31 -12.65 -14.18 -15.03
C GLY A 31 -11.17 -14.44 -15.30
N GLY A 32 -10.46 -13.52 -15.95
CA GLY A 32 -9.01 -13.57 -16.07
C GLY A 32 -8.33 -13.00 -14.81
N VAL A 33 -7.22 -13.63 -14.39
CA VAL A 33 -6.37 -13.11 -13.33
C VAL A 33 -5.13 -12.49 -13.95
N CYS A 34 -5.01 -11.17 -13.84
CA CYS A 34 -3.75 -10.51 -14.15
C CYS A 34 -2.71 -10.86 -13.08
N ARG A 35 -1.60 -11.45 -13.52
CA ARG A 35 -0.46 -11.81 -12.68
C ARG A 35 0.68 -10.80 -12.78
N ASP A 36 0.50 -9.76 -13.57
CA ASP A 36 1.46 -8.68 -13.70
C ASP A 36 1.33 -7.75 -12.49
N GLU A 37 2.38 -7.72 -11.67
CA GLU A 37 2.46 -6.86 -10.49
C GLU A 37 2.54 -5.38 -10.87
N ASN A 38 3.00 -5.07 -12.09
CA ASN A 38 3.18 -3.72 -12.62
C ASN A 38 2.18 -3.38 -13.74
N CYS A 39 1.03 -4.07 -13.78
CA CYS A 39 0.00 -3.78 -14.79
C CYS A 39 -0.49 -2.33 -14.67
N GLU A 40 -0.27 -1.54 -15.72
CA GLU A 40 -0.63 -0.11 -15.74
C GLU A 40 -2.14 0.13 -15.96
N ASP A 41 -2.82 -0.89 -16.49
CA ASP A 41 -4.24 -0.90 -16.78
C ASP A 41 -5.11 -0.92 -15.51
N ALA A 42 -6.35 -0.42 -15.64
CA ALA A 42 -7.32 -0.39 -14.57
C ALA A 42 -7.87 -1.80 -14.27
N HIS A 43 -7.72 -2.22 -13.01
CA HIS A 43 -8.29 -3.44 -12.47
C HIS A 43 -9.55 -3.15 -11.66
N LEU A 44 -10.71 -3.33 -12.28
CA LEU A 44 -12.01 -3.04 -11.65
C LEU A 44 -12.23 -3.89 -10.39
N SER A 45 -11.74 -5.13 -10.38
CA SER A 45 -11.71 -6.01 -9.21
C SER A 45 -11.04 -5.39 -7.97
N ARG A 46 -10.03 -4.54 -8.16
CA ARG A 46 -9.34 -3.80 -7.08
C ARG A 46 -10.12 -2.56 -6.61
N ILE A 47 -10.99 -2.02 -7.47
CA ILE A 47 -11.79 -0.81 -7.21
C ILE A 47 -13.11 -1.16 -6.53
N ALA A 48 -13.80 -2.21 -6.99
CA ALA A 48 -15.18 -2.53 -6.60
C ALA A 48 -15.29 -3.37 -5.30
N GLY A 49 -14.16 -3.87 -4.78
CA GLY A 49 -14.07 -4.47 -3.45
C GLY A 49 -15.24 -5.37 -3.02
N HIS A 50 -15.37 -6.55 -3.60
CA HIS A 50 -16.24 -7.57 -3.01
C HIS A 50 -15.68 -7.97 -1.62
N GLY A 51 -16.32 -7.46 -0.56
CA GLY A 51 -16.15 -7.95 0.81
C GLY A 51 -15.36 -7.07 1.77
N GLY A 52 -15.60 -5.74 1.80
CA GLY A 52 -15.10 -4.86 2.88
C GLY A 52 -13.56 -4.75 3.00
N ARG A 53 -12.84 -5.33 2.04
CA ARG A 53 -11.38 -5.52 1.99
C ARG A 53 -10.76 -4.96 0.71
N GLY A 54 -11.58 -4.47 -0.22
CA GLY A 54 -11.14 -3.89 -1.49
C GLY A 54 -11.40 -2.40 -1.49
N GLY A 55 -10.35 -1.65 -1.22
CA GLY A 55 -10.21 -0.28 -1.67
C GLY A 55 -8.96 -0.19 -2.53
N ALA A 56 -8.75 0.96 -3.15
CA ALA A 56 -7.50 1.32 -3.81
C ALA A 56 -6.34 1.30 -2.79
N GLU A 57 -5.81 0.12 -2.46
CA GLU A 57 -4.66 -0.02 -1.59
C GLU A 57 -3.41 0.43 -2.35
N PRO A 58 -2.62 1.36 -1.78
CA PRO A 58 -1.32 1.71 -2.31
C PRO A 58 -0.40 0.50 -2.32
N THR A 59 0.55 0.46 -3.25
CA THR A 59 1.56 -0.61 -3.28
C THR A 59 2.55 -0.47 -2.11
N ASP A 60 3.30 -1.54 -1.80
CA ASP A 60 4.31 -1.48 -0.73
C ASP A 60 5.38 -0.41 -0.98
N PRO A 61 5.93 -0.25 -2.21
CA PRO A 61 6.89 0.80 -2.50
C PRO A 61 6.30 2.21 -2.32
N GLU A 62 5.08 2.46 -2.81
CA GLU A 62 4.42 3.76 -2.64
C GLU A 62 4.16 4.09 -1.17
N THR A 63 3.76 3.07 -0.41
CA THR A 63 3.57 3.21 1.04
C THR A 63 4.89 3.50 1.74
N ALA A 64 5.97 2.81 1.35
CA ALA A 64 7.29 3.04 1.90
C ALA A 64 7.81 4.45 1.60
N GLU A 65 7.69 4.92 0.36
CA GLU A 65 8.05 6.29 -0.03
C GLU A 65 7.28 7.33 0.76
N TYR A 66 5.96 7.16 0.87
CA TYR A 66 5.13 8.06 1.66
C TYR A 66 5.57 8.12 3.12
N LEU A 67 5.81 6.95 3.74
CA LEU A 67 6.25 6.87 5.14
C LEU A 67 7.62 7.49 5.36
N LEU A 68 8.58 7.32 4.45
CA LEU A 68 9.88 7.96 4.58
C LEU A 68 9.81 9.49 4.52
N ASN A 69 8.86 10.04 3.76
CA ASN A 69 8.65 11.48 3.68
C ASN A 69 7.83 12.03 4.87
N ALA A 70 6.95 11.22 5.44
CA ALA A 70 6.07 11.63 6.53
C ALA A 70 6.66 11.42 7.93
N LEU A 71 7.64 10.51 8.09
CA LEU A 71 8.25 10.19 9.37
C LEU A 71 9.42 11.13 9.73
N PRO A 72 9.67 11.39 11.02
CA PRO A 72 10.77 12.25 11.45
C PRO A 72 12.13 11.70 11.00
N SER A 73 12.94 12.52 10.31
CA SER A 73 14.24 12.12 9.77
C SER A 73 15.20 11.58 10.83
N LYS A 74 15.13 12.12 12.06
CA LYS A 74 15.91 11.63 13.20
C LYS A 74 15.54 10.18 13.55
N TRP A 75 14.25 9.86 13.64
CA TRP A 75 13.79 8.50 13.92
C TRP A 75 14.18 7.53 12.81
N LEU A 76 14.11 7.97 11.55
CA LEU A 76 14.55 7.17 10.40
C LEU A 76 16.05 6.83 10.48
N ALA A 77 16.88 7.82 10.83
CA ALA A 77 18.32 7.64 10.99
C ALA A 77 18.64 6.72 12.19
N ASP A 78 18.05 6.98 13.35
CA ASP A 78 18.28 6.21 14.59
C ASP A 78 17.92 4.73 14.44
N ASN A 79 16.91 4.41 13.61
CA ASN A 79 16.42 3.04 13.38
C ASN A 79 16.93 2.42 12.08
N ASN A 80 17.82 3.10 11.35
CA ASN A 80 18.32 2.70 10.03
C ASN A 80 17.17 2.24 9.12
N VAL A 81 16.15 3.11 8.98
CA VAL A 81 14.95 2.85 8.19
C VAL A 81 15.19 3.36 6.77
N SER A 82 15.03 2.47 5.80
CA SER A 82 15.20 2.75 4.38
C SER A 82 14.04 2.19 3.57
N LEU A 83 13.88 2.66 2.34
CA LEU A 83 12.80 2.25 1.43
C LEU A 83 12.68 0.73 1.29
N PRO A 84 13.74 -0.02 0.95
CA PRO A 84 13.64 -1.47 0.84
C PRO A 84 13.29 -2.16 2.16
N LYS A 85 13.71 -1.59 3.31
CA LYS A 85 13.42 -2.12 4.63
C LYS A 85 11.94 -1.94 5.01
N VAL A 86 11.37 -0.77 4.72
CA VAL A 86 9.95 -0.49 4.94
C VAL A 86 9.08 -1.35 4.01
N SER A 87 9.39 -1.37 2.71
CA SER A 87 8.65 -2.21 1.75
C SER A 87 8.68 -3.69 2.15
N SER A 88 9.84 -4.19 2.57
CA SER A 88 9.99 -5.58 3.03
C SER A 88 9.19 -5.85 4.31
N ALA A 89 9.17 -4.92 5.27
CA ALA A 89 8.39 -5.07 6.49
C ALA A 89 6.88 -5.14 6.20
N ILE A 90 6.37 -4.22 5.36
CA ILE A 90 4.95 -4.22 4.94
C ILE A 90 4.61 -5.53 4.22
N ARG A 91 5.46 -5.96 3.28
CA ARG A 91 5.31 -7.22 2.55
C ARG A 91 5.25 -8.43 3.50
N GLN A 92 6.15 -8.49 4.48
CA GLN A 92 6.17 -9.60 5.45
C GLN A 92 4.89 -9.66 6.28
N VAL A 93 4.39 -8.51 6.75
CA VAL A 93 3.14 -8.45 7.51
C VAL A 93 1.96 -8.87 6.63
N ARG A 94 1.92 -8.44 5.36
CA ARG A 94 0.89 -8.85 4.39
C ARG A 94 0.88 -10.36 4.15
N LEU A 95 2.06 -10.95 3.94
CA LEU A 95 2.19 -12.39 3.67
C LEU A 95 1.79 -13.23 4.88
N LYS A 96 2.12 -12.78 6.10
CA LYS A 96 1.73 -13.47 7.34
C LYS A 96 0.26 -13.30 7.67
N ASN A 97 -0.32 -12.14 7.36
CA ASN A 97 -1.69 -11.78 7.70
C ASN A 97 -2.42 -11.24 6.47
N PRO A 98 -2.79 -12.09 5.50
CA PRO A 98 -3.43 -11.65 4.25
C PRO A 98 -4.79 -11.00 4.49
N GLN A 99 -5.38 -11.24 5.66
CA GLN A 99 -6.66 -10.68 6.05
C GLN A 99 -6.54 -9.35 6.82
N MET A 100 -5.33 -8.87 7.11
CA MET A 100 -5.10 -7.62 7.85
C MET A 100 -5.33 -6.39 6.98
N GLY A 101 -6.04 -5.40 7.53
CA GLY A 101 -6.30 -4.14 6.86
C GLY A 101 -5.03 -3.33 6.58
N PHE A 102 -5.10 -2.41 5.62
CA PHE A 102 -3.95 -1.60 5.20
C PHE A 102 -3.30 -0.82 6.36
N GLU A 103 -4.08 -0.03 7.09
CA GLU A 103 -3.57 0.83 8.17
C GLU A 103 -2.95 0.02 9.30
N GLU A 104 -3.59 -1.09 9.68
CA GLU A 104 -3.10 -2.01 10.70
C GLU A 104 -1.78 -2.67 10.25
N ARG A 105 -1.70 -3.09 8.99
CA ARG A 105 -0.48 -3.65 8.39
C ARG A 105 0.68 -2.66 8.43
N VAL A 106 0.43 -1.39 8.11
CA VAL A 106 1.45 -0.34 8.18
C VAL A 106 1.90 -0.11 9.62
N ALA A 107 0.97 -0.06 10.58
CA ALA A 107 1.30 0.09 12.00
C ALA A 107 2.18 -1.07 12.51
N HIS A 108 1.83 -2.31 12.17
CA HIS A 108 2.62 -3.50 12.51
C HIS A 108 4.01 -3.48 11.86
N ALA A 109 4.11 -3.07 10.60
CA ALA A 109 5.39 -2.97 9.90
C ALA A 109 6.31 -1.95 10.58
N LEU A 110 5.80 -0.77 10.96
CA LEU A 110 6.58 0.25 11.63
C LEU A 110 7.00 -0.16 13.05
N ALA A 111 6.12 -0.83 13.79
CA ALA A 111 6.44 -1.37 15.11
C ALA A 111 7.56 -2.42 15.05
N ALA A 112 7.70 -3.15 13.94
CA ALA A 112 8.79 -4.10 13.72
C ALA A 112 10.13 -3.42 13.35
N LEU A 113 10.10 -2.16 12.89
CA LEU A 113 11.28 -1.44 12.40
C LEU A 113 11.98 -0.59 13.46
N GLY A 114 11.27 -0.18 14.52
CA GLY A 114 11.85 0.62 15.59
C GLY A 114 10.88 0.77 16.78
N PRO A 115 11.37 1.25 17.93
CA PRO A 115 10.52 1.55 19.07
C PRO A 115 9.51 2.63 18.70
N SER A 116 8.40 2.65 19.44
CA SER A 116 7.22 3.49 19.21
C SER A 116 7.55 4.88 18.66
N LEU A 117 6.86 5.27 17.58
CA LEU A 117 7.04 6.57 16.95
C LEU A 117 6.91 7.70 17.98
N PRO A 118 7.77 8.74 17.93
CA PRO A 118 7.66 9.89 18.82
C PRO A 118 6.26 10.52 18.71
N PRO A 119 5.78 11.16 19.81
CA PRO A 119 4.49 11.82 19.83
C PRO A 119 4.37 12.86 18.73
#